data_AF-A0A967T1D4-F1
#
_entry.id   AF-A0A967T1D4-F1
#
_cell.length_a   1.000
_cell.length_b   1.000
_cell.length_c   1.000
_cell.angle_alpha   90.00
_cell.angle_beta   90.00
_cell.angle_gamma   90.00
#
_symmetry.space_group_name_H-M   'P 1'
#
loop_
_entity.id
_entity.type
_entity.pdbx_description
1 polymer ?
#
loop_
_entity_poly.entity_id
_entity_poly.type
_entity_poly.pdbx_seq_one_letter_code
_entity_poly.pdbx_strand_id
1 'polypeptide(L)'
;GVTVVLEESAHIGHGAIIHGGHIGQNCLVGMNSVVMDNVELGAECIVGAMSFLKEGMEIPRRKLVVGNPAKIVKDVSDEMIKWKTKGTELYQQLPAQLHDSLKECEPLRKEPKDRPSQSKKYETWGKAKSSES
;
A
#
# COMPACT_ATOMS: atom_id res chain seq x y z
N GLY A 1 -3.86 19.54 14.64
CA GLY A 1 -4.13 18.43 13.71
C GLY A 1 -5.31 17.64 14.24
N VAL A 2 -6.10 17.07 13.36
CA VAL A 2 -7.15 16.11 13.73
C VAL A 2 -6.55 14.70 13.86
N THR A 3 -7.32 13.76 14.40
CA THR A 3 -6.87 12.38 14.61
C THR A 3 -6.55 11.69 13.29
N VAL A 4 -5.45 10.94 13.24
CA VAL A 4 -5.20 9.96 12.17
C VAL A 4 -5.78 8.63 12.62
N VAL A 5 -6.71 8.08 11.82
CA VAL A 5 -7.30 6.76 12.07
C VAL A 5 -6.88 5.83 10.95
N LEU A 6 -6.23 4.72 11.30
CA LEU A 6 -5.90 3.65 10.38
C LEU A 6 -6.68 2.41 10.82
N GLU A 7 -7.60 1.96 9.99
CA GLU A 7 -8.35 0.72 10.26
C GLU A 7 -7.52 -0.53 9.92
N GLU A 8 -8.06 -1.68 10.28
CA GLU A 8 -7.42 -2.97 10.06
C GLU A 8 -7.00 -3.16 8.59
N SER A 9 -5.76 -3.61 8.40
CA SER A 9 -5.17 -3.85 7.07
C SER A 9 -5.08 -2.62 6.15
N ALA A 10 -5.20 -1.40 6.70
CA ALA A 10 -4.81 -0.19 5.98
C ALA A 10 -3.32 -0.27 5.61
N HIS A 11 -3.04 -0.24 4.32
CA HIS A 11 -1.68 -0.36 3.79
C HIS A 11 -1.16 1.02 3.40
N ILE A 12 -0.16 1.53 4.11
CA ILE A 12 0.46 2.83 3.83
C ILE A 12 1.73 2.62 3.02
N GLY A 13 1.69 3.00 1.75
CA GLY A 13 2.83 2.88 0.85
C GLY A 13 4.01 3.74 1.28
N HIS A 14 5.21 3.35 0.86
CA HIS A 14 6.46 4.04 1.19
C HIS A 14 6.36 5.55 0.92
N GLY A 15 6.80 6.36 1.88
CA GLY A 15 6.83 7.81 1.74
C GLY A 15 5.46 8.49 1.66
N ALA A 16 4.35 7.77 1.84
CA ALA A 16 3.04 8.40 1.96
C ALA A 16 2.93 9.20 3.26
N ILE A 17 2.24 10.33 3.19
CA ILE A 17 2.02 11.25 4.30
C ILE A 17 0.53 11.24 4.64
N ILE A 18 0.20 10.88 5.87
CA ILE A 18 -1.17 10.94 6.40
C ILE A 18 -1.22 12.05 7.45
N HIS A 19 -1.95 13.12 7.17
CA HIS A 19 -2.09 14.27 8.04
C HIS A 19 -3.57 14.48 8.38
N GLY A 20 -4.05 13.79 9.42
CA GLY A 20 -5.42 13.95 9.94
C GLY A 20 -6.53 13.28 9.12
N GLY A 21 -6.26 12.17 8.43
CA GLY A 21 -7.27 11.41 7.68
C GLY A 21 -7.69 10.10 8.35
N HIS A 22 -8.88 9.60 7.98
CA HIS A 22 -9.38 8.27 8.29
C HIS A 22 -9.18 7.36 7.07
N ILE A 23 -8.33 6.34 7.26
CA ILE A 23 -8.03 5.32 6.25
C ILE A 23 -8.81 4.06 6.59
N GLY A 24 -9.91 3.82 5.88
CA GLY A 24 -10.81 2.70 6.14
C GLY A 24 -10.20 1.31 5.91
N GLN A 25 -10.91 0.28 6.37
CA GLN A 25 -10.44 -1.10 6.40
C GLN A 25 -9.93 -1.54 5.03
N ASN A 26 -8.77 -2.19 5.03
CA ASN A 26 -8.18 -2.75 3.82
C ASN A 26 -8.04 -1.71 2.69
N CYS A 27 -7.79 -0.44 2.99
CA CYS A 27 -7.34 0.53 1.99
C CYS A 27 -5.88 0.32 1.58
N LEU A 28 -5.49 0.86 0.43
CA LEU A 28 -4.10 1.05 0.03
C LEU A 28 -3.86 2.53 -0.26
N VAL A 29 -2.97 3.17 0.48
CA VAL A 29 -2.45 4.49 0.15
C VAL A 29 -1.18 4.32 -0.66
N GLY A 30 -1.22 4.67 -1.95
CA GLY A 30 -0.08 4.54 -2.84
C GLY A 30 1.13 5.34 -2.35
N MET A 31 2.33 4.83 -2.65
CA MET A 31 3.60 5.46 -2.26
C MET A 31 3.66 6.95 -2.64
N ASN A 32 4.28 7.75 -1.77
CA ASN A 32 4.45 9.20 -1.93
C ASN A 32 3.14 9.99 -2.10
N SER A 33 1.99 9.43 -1.72
CA SER A 33 0.74 10.19 -1.68
C SER A 33 0.66 11.05 -0.43
N VAL A 34 -0.12 12.13 -0.49
CA VAL A 34 -0.38 13.01 0.64
C VAL A 34 -1.88 13.04 0.89
N VAL A 35 -2.28 12.75 2.13
CA VAL A 35 -3.66 12.78 2.61
C VAL A 35 -3.79 13.88 3.65
N MET A 36 -4.62 14.87 3.36
CA MET A 36 -4.87 16.03 4.23
C MET A 36 -5.95 15.76 5.29
N ASP A 37 -6.18 16.75 6.16
CA ASP A 37 -7.10 16.65 7.29
C ASP A 37 -8.53 16.33 6.85
N ASN A 38 -9.26 15.60 7.69
CA ASN A 38 -10.68 15.25 7.50
C ASN A 38 -10.98 14.49 6.19
N VAL A 39 -9.97 13.87 5.56
CA VAL A 39 -10.19 12.95 4.45
C VAL A 39 -10.76 11.64 4.99
N GLU A 40 -11.83 11.17 4.38
CA GLU A 40 -12.52 9.92 4.72
C GLU A 40 -12.39 8.92 3.57
N LEU A 41 -11.56 7.89 3.74
CA LEU A 41 -11.50 6.77 2.81
C LEU A 41 -12.41 5.64 3.30
N GLY A 42 -13.49 5.38 2.57
CA GLY A 42 -14.28 4.16 2.76
C GLY A 42 -13.45 2.90 2.51
N ALA A 43 -13.90 1.77 3.07
CA ALA A 43 -13.17 0.50 3.00
C ALA A 43 -12.75 0.12 1.56
N GLU A 44 -11.64 -0.61 1.45
CA GLU A 44 -11.14 -1.19 0.20
C GLU A 44 -10.82 -0.18 -0.92
N CYS A 45 -10.61 1.10 -0.58
CA CYS A 45 -10.13 2.09 -1.54
C CYS A 45 -8.66 1.86 -1.91
N ILE A 46 -8.31 2.25 -3.13
CA ILE A 46 -6.93 2.27 -3.59
C ILE A 46 -6.62 3.70 -4.03
N VAL A 47 -5.64 4.32 -3.38
CA VAL A 47 -5.05 5.59 -3.81
C VAL A 47 -3.82 5.26 -4.65
N GLY A 48 -3.74 5.80 -5.87
CA GLY A 48 -2.57 5.64 -6.71
C GLY A 48 -1.36 6.38 -6.15
N ALA A 49 -0.15 5.96 -6.54
CA ALA A 49 1.07 6.64 -6.13
C ALA A 49 1.06 8.14 -6.51
N MET A 50 1.79 8.96 -5.75
CA MET A 50 1.94 10.41 -6.00
C MET A 50 0.61 11.18 -6.03
N SER A 51 -0.42 10.71 -5.31
CA SER A 51 -1.72 11.38 -5.28
C SER A 51 -1.82 12.40 -4.14
N PHE A 52 -2.59 13.47 -4.35
CA PHE A 52 -2.87 14.49 -3.33
C PHE A 52 -4.36 14.54 -3.03
N LEU A 53 -4.75 14.04 -1.85
CA LEU A 53 -6.12 14.08 -1.36
C LEU A 53 -6.28 15.33 -0.51
N LYS A 54 -7.04 16.30 -1.05
CA LYS A 54 -7.32 17.58 -0.39
C LYS A 54 -8.18 17.40 0.86
N GLU A 55 -8.13 18.40 1.74
CA GLU A 55 -8.90 18.42 3.00
C GLU A 55 -10.40 18.16 2.77
N GLY A 56 -11.01 17.37 3.67
CA GLY A 56 -12.45 17.10 3.67
C GLY A 56 -12.93 16.23 2.52
N MET A 57 -12.04 15.58 1.77
CA MET A 57 -12.44 14.71 0.66
C MET A 57 -13.03 13.40 1.19
N GLU A 58 -14.30 13.15 0.88
CA GLU A 58 -14.98 11.89 1.19
C GLU A 58 -14.95 10.96 -0.03
N ILE A 59 -14.39 9.77 0.15
CA ILE A 59 -14.29 8.75 -0.89
C ILE A 59 -15.08 7.51 -0.46
N PRO A 60 -16.15 7.13 -1.20
CA PRO A 60 -16.93 5.94 -0.90
C PRO A 60 -16.10 4.65 -0.95
N ARG A 61 -16.63 3.57 -0.38
CA ARG A 61 -16.04 2.21 -0.46
C ARG A 61 -15.68 1.83 -1.90
N ARG A 62 -14.55 1.11 -2.07
CA ARG A 62 -14.08 0.53 -3.34
C ARG A 62 -13.89 1.53 -4.47
N LYS A 63 -13.26 2.68 -4.22
CA LYS A 63 -12.87 3.63 -5.28
C LYS A 63 -11.37 3.61 -5.53
N LEU A 64 -10.99 3.69 -6.81
CA LEU A 64 -9.64 3.99 -7.24
C LEU A 64 -9.51 5.50 -7.41
N VAL A 65 -8.61 6.11 -6.65
CA VAL A 65 -8.38 7.55 -6.61
C VAL A 65 -6.95 7.85 -7.06
N VAL A 66 -6.76 8.77 -8.00
CA VAL A 66 -5.41 9.10 -8.52
C VAL A 66 -5.25 10.58 -8.82
N GLY A 67 -4.00 11.06 -8.80
CA GLY A 67 -3.60 12.38 -9.31
C GLY A 67 -3.43 13.45 -8.24
N ASN A 68 -3.06 14.65 -8.68
CA ASN A 68 -2.87 15.83 -7.82
C ASN A 68 -3.51 17.06 -8.50
N PRO A 69 -4.67 17.56 -8.03
CA PRO A 69 -5.48 16.99 -6.95
C PRO A 69 -6.13 15.66 -7.38
N ALA A 70 -6.31 14.76 -6.41
CA ALA A 70 -6.77 13.42 -6.67
C ALA A 70 -8.25 13.39 -7.09
N LYS A 71 -8.58 12.47 -8.00
CA LYS A 71 -9.95 12.23 -8.49
C LYS A 71 -10.27 10.74 -8.47
N ILE A 72 -11.53 10.43 -8.20
CA ILE A 72 -12.06 9.07 -8.39
C ILE A 72 -12.08 8.79 -9.89
N VAL A 73 -11.41 7.73 -10.33
CA VAL A 73 -11.32 7.38 -11.75
C VAL A 73 -12.08 6.11 -12.13
N LYS A 74 -12.33 5.21 -11.18
CA LYS A 74 -13.16 4.00 -11.35
C LYS A 74 -13.38 3.29 -10.01
N ASP A 75 -14.16 2.22 -10.06
CA ASP A 75 -14.33 1.29 -8.95
C ASP A 75 -13.17 0.29 -8.86
N VAL A 76 -12.88 -0.15 -7.64
CA VAL A 76 -11.95 -1.23 -7.34
C VAL A 76 -12.70 -2.55 -7.50
N SER A 77 -12.20 -3.42 -8.39
CA SER A 77 -12.79 -4.75 -8.60
C SER A 77 -12.41 -5.74 -7.49
N ASP A 78 -13.14 -6.86 -7.41
CA ASP A 78 -12.82 -7.95 -6.48
C ASP A 78 -11.42 -8.53 -6.72
N GLU A 79 -11.00 -8.62 -7.98
CA GLU A 79 -9.64 -9.06 -8.34
C GLU A 79 -8.58 -8.07 -7.81
N MET A 80 -8.81 -6.76 -7.96
CA MET A 80 -7.88 -5.72 -7.48
C MET A 80 -7.73 -5.81 -5.96
N ILE A 81 -8.84 -5.94 -5.25
CA ILE A 81 -8.77 -6.00 -3.78
C ILE A 81 -8.18 -7.31 -3.29
N LYS A 82 -8.46 -8.44 -3.96
CA LYS A 82 -7.82 -9.73 -3.65
C LYS A 82 -6.31 -9.68 -3.85
N TRP A 83 -5.86 -9.14 -4.99
CA TRP A 83 -4.43 -8.94 -5.27
C TRP A 83 -3.76 -8.05 -4.21
N LYS A 84 -4.39 -6.91 -3.89
CA LYS A 84 -3.89 -5.98 -2.89
C LYS A 84 -3.79 -6.63 -1.52
N THR A 85 -4.83 -7.36 -1.11
CA THR A 85 -4.91 -8.04 0.19
C THR A 85 -3.77 -9.04 0.33
N LYS A 86 -3.54 -9.88 -0.69
CA LYS A 86 -2.37 -10.77 -0.73
C LYS A 86 -1.03 -10.03 -0.61
N GLY A 87 -0.92 -8.87 -1.27
CA GLY A 87 0.25 -8.00 -1.10
C GLY A 87 0.43 -7.48 0.33
N THR A 88 -0.67 -7.18 1.02
CA THR A 88 -0.67 -6.69 2.41
C THR A 88 -0.31 -7.79 3.40
N GLU A 89 -0.83 -9.01 3.20
CA GLU A 89 -0.48 -10.20 3.99
C GLU A 89 1.03 -10.48 3.96
N LEU A 90 1.69 -10.26 2.82
CA LEU A 90 3.15 -10.39 2.73
C LEU A 90 3.86 -9.40 3.65
N TYR A 91 3.42 -8.13 3.68
CA TYR A 91 3.99 -7.13 4.60
C TYR A 91 3.74 -7.48 6.06
N GLN A 92 2.57 -8.04 6.39
CA GLN A 92 2.25 -8.48 7.75
C GLN A 92 3.16 -9.63 8.23
N GLN A 93 3.74 -10.42 7.32
CA GLN A 93 4.71 -11.47 7.66
C GLN A 93 6.13 -10.95 7.89
N LEU A 94 6.48 -9.77 7.34
CA LEU A 94 7.86 -9.24 7.40
C LEU A 94 8.36 -8.96 8.83
N PRO A 95 7.56 -8.43 9.78
CA PRO A 95 8.03 -8.20 11.15
C PRO A 95 8.50 -9.48 11.84
N ALA A 96 7.75 -10.57 11.73
CA ALA A 96 8.16 -11.86 12.30
C ALA A 96 9.45 -12.37 11.64
N GLN A 97 9.53 -12.32 10.30
CA GLN A 97 10.73 -12.70 9.56
C GLN A 97 11.95 -11.86 9.95
N LEU A 98 11.76 -10.55 10.17
CA LEU A 98 12.80 -9.66 10.68
C LEU A 98 13.27 -10.13 12.05
N HIS A 99 12.35 -10.36 13.00
CA HIS A 99 12.72 -10.82 14.34
C HIS A 99 13.48 -12.15 14.32
N ASP A 100 13.12 -13.07 13.43
CA ASP A 100 13.75 -14.39 13.33
C ASP A 100 15.12 -14.36 12.64
N SER A 101 15.36 -13.41 11.72
CA SER A 101 16.51 -13.46 10.81
C SER A 101 17.46 -12.25 10.88
N LEU A 102 17.04 -11.16 11.54
CA LEU A 102 17.88 -9.98 11.70
C LEU A 102 19.06 -10.31 12.61
N LYS A 103 20.26 -10.19 12.04
CA LYS A 103 21.52 -10.34 12.74
C LYS A 103 22.43 -9.18 12.37
N GLU A 104 23.19 -8.73 13.36
CA GLU A 104 24.28 -7.81 13.11
C GLU A 104 25.25 -8.42 12.08
N CYS A 105 25.70 -7.63 11.14
CA CYS A 105 26.64 -8.07 10.13
C CYS A 105 27.53 -6.91 9.68
N GLU A 106 28.76 -7.26 9.32
CA GLU A 106 29.65 -6.30 8.67
C GLU A 106 29.21 -6.09 7.21
N PRO A 107 29.21 -4.84 6.73
CA PRO A 107 28.82 -4.55 5.35
C PRO A 107 29.77 -5.23 4.37
N LEU A 108 29.19 -5.99 3.44
CA LEU A 108 29.94 -6.65 2.38
C LEU A 108 30.66 -5.61 1.50
N ARG A 109 31.97 -5.78 1.30
CA ARG A 109 32.79 -4.91 0.43
C ARG A 109 32.89 -5.42 -1.01
N LYS A 110 32.49 -6.68 -1.25
CA LYS A 110 32.47 -7.36 -2.55
C LYS A 110 31.27 -8.30 -2.58
N GLU A 111 30.80 -8.63 -3.78
CA GLU A 111 29.70 -9.58 -3.94
C GLU A 111 30.16 -11.01 -3.59
N PRO A 112 29.43 -11.76 -2.72
CA PRO A 112 29.73 -13.15 -2.41
C PRO A 112 29.47 -14.06 -3.61
N LYS A 113 30.33 -15.07 -3.82
CA LYS A 113 30.16 -16.05 -4.91
C LYS A 113 28.94 -16.95 -4.70
N ASP A 114 28.49 -17.08 -3.47
CA ASP A 114 27.44 -17.97 -2.97
C ASP A 114 26.17 -17.20 -2.56
N ARG A 115 25.94 -16.01 -3.11
CA ARG A 115 24.75 -15.20 -2.81
C ARG A 115 23.47 -16.00 -3.14
N PRO A 116 22.59 -16.25 -2.15
CA PRO A 116 21.35 -16.97 -2.40
C PRO A 116 20.40 -16.17 -3.30
N SER A 117 19.62 -16.88 -4.12
CA SER A 117 18.60 -16.27 -4.96
C SER A 117 17.38 -15.84 -4.14
N GLN A 118 16.82 -14.69 -4.49
CA GLN A 118 15.61 -14.17 -3.83
C GLN A 118 14.37 -14.88 -4.38
N SER A 119 13.52 -15.42 -3.49
CA SER A 119 12.28 -16.10 -3.90
C SER A 119 11.24 -15.09 -4.43
N LYS A 120 10.63 -15.38 -5.59
CA LYS A 120 9.51 -14.58 -6.13
C LYS A 120 8.17 -15.07 -5.58
N LYS A 121 7.77 -14.53 -4.42
CA LYS A 121 6.49 -14.91 -3.75
C LYS A 121 5.29 -14.00 -4.15
N TYR A 122 5.53 -12.98 -4.97
CA TYR A 122 4.52 -11.99 -5.36
C TYR A 122 4.65 -11.59 -6.83
N GLU A 123 3.51 -11.33 -7.46
CA GLU A 123 3.44 -10.84 -8.84
C GLU A 123 2.80 -9.45 -8.88
N THR A 124 3.31 -8.62 -9.77
CA THR A 124 2.74 -7.28 -10.00
C THR A 124 1.38 -7.40 -10.66
N TRP A 125 0.50 -6.42 -10.40
CA TRP A 125 -0.86 -6.42 -10.91
C TRP A 125 -0.97 -6.63 -12.44
N GLY A 126 -0.09 -5.98 -13.21
CA GLY A 126 -0.07 -6.13 -14.66
C GLY A 126 0.21 -7.56 -15.13
N LYS A 127 1.05 -8.30 -14.39
CA LYS A 127 1.34 -9.72 -14.69
C LYS A 127 0.20 -10.63 -14.27
N ALA A 128 -0.37 -10.40 -13.09
CA ALA A 128 -1.52 -11.16 -12.60
C ALA A 128 -2.74 -11.06 -13.54
N LYS A 129 -2.94 -9.89 -14.17
CA LYS A 129 -3.98 -9.73 -15.20
C LYS A 129 -3.70 -10.48 -16.50
N SER A 130 -2.44 -10.53 -16.94
CA SER A 130 -2.06 -11.17 -18.20
C SER A 130 -2.05 -12.70 -18.15
N SER A 131 -2.03 -13.30 -16.95
CA SER A 131 -2.07 -14.76 -16.78
C SER A 131 -3.48 -15.37 -16.88
N GLU A 132 -4.52 -14.53 -16.93
CA GLU A 132 -5.93 -14.94 -17.01
C GLU A 132 -6.57 -14.63 -18.38
N SER A 133 -5.78 -14.12 -19.34
CA SER A 133 -6.19 -13.80 -20.72
C SER A 133 -5.61 -14.76 -21.74
#